data_AF-A0A2K0WEW2-F1
#
_entry.id   AF-A0A2K0WEW2-F1
#
_cell.length_a   1.000
_cell.length_b   1.000
_cell.length_c   1.000
_cell.angle_alpha   90.00
_cell.angle_beta   90.00
_cell.angle_gamma   90.00
#
_symmetry.space_group_name_H-M   'P 1'
#
loop_
_entity.id
_entity.type
_entity.pdbx_description
1 polymer ?
#
loop_
_entity_poly.entity_id
_entity_poly.type
_entity_poly.pdbx_seq_one_letter_code
_entity_poly.pdbx_strand_id
1 'polypeptide(L)'
;MVTLYACSPRGLSSHKFWDESEETVWPNVPSTPPPPPPEVVAPIEHDPCANFSFDRIIEEELRAKTDARILRVAEVAREHLLGELYAHLPHCEIDWSLDDEFGCRVVGMECYEESFEGTTDLRCHLQTAAHVKHDALLAWEWVESPSSSPQPSHSLHQSPTSIAPAPETDFVVVEVDGELEAERAIDASQSAVAAESGIPVLNATSKTTTKTMPV
;
A
#
# COMPACT_ATOMS: atom_id res chain seq x y z
N MET A 1 -30.07 6.38 27.59
CA MET A 1 -30.24 6.65 26.15
C MET A 1 -29.31 5.73 25.42
N VAL A 2 -29.84 4.74 24.71
CA VAL A 2 -29.06 3.67 24.05
C VAL A 2 -29.28 3.82 22.56
N THR A 3 -28.22 4.13 21.83
CA THR A 3 -28.24 4.30 20.37
C THR A 3 -27.89 2.95 19.74
N LEU A 4 -28.90 2.21 19.29
CA LEU A 4 -28.69 0.97 18.53
C LEU A 4 -28.38 1.35 17.07
N TYR A 5 -27.11 1.27 16.68
CA TYR A 5 -26.70 1.30 15.29
C TYR A 5 -27.02 -0.06 14.65
N ALA A 6 -28.11 -0.11 13.89
CA ALA A 6 -28.39 -1.22 13.00
C ALA A 6 -27.48 -1.12 11.77
N CYS A 7 -26.37 -1.87 11.81
CA CYS A 7 -25.50 -2.06 10.65
C CYS A 7 -26.30 -2.83 9.58
N SER A 8 -26.61 -2.16 8.46
CA SER A 8 -27.30 -2.80 7.34
C SER A 8 -26.26 -3.54 6.48
N PRO A 9 -26.38 -4.86 6.29
CA PRO A 9 -25.48 -5.62 5.44
C PRO A 9 -25.93 -5.42 3.99
N ARG A 10 -25.16 -4.70 3.18
CA ARG A 10 -25.43 -4.60 1.73
C ARG A 10 -24.15 -4.74 0.94
N GLY A 11 -24.10 -5.81 0.16
CA GLY A 11 -23.17 -5.92 -0.96
C GLY A 11 -22.45 -7.24 -1.10
N LEU A 12 -23.13 -8.37 -0.90
CA LEU A 12 -22.73 -9.62 -1.54
C LEU A 12 -22.78 -9.43 -3.06
N SER A 13 -21.71 -8.87 -3.65
CA SER A 13 -21.43 -9.06 -5.06
C SER A 13 -21.11 -10.54 -5.23
N SER A 14 -22.13 -11.28 -5.61
CA SER A 14 -22.02 -12.61 -6.20
C SER A 14 -21.03 -12.51 -7.37
N HIS A 15 -19.76 -12.81 -7.10
CA HIS A 15 -18.71 -12.93 -8.10
C HIS A 15 -18.93 -14.23 -8.87
N LYS A 16 -20.02 -14.30 -9.65
CA LYS A 16 -20.22 -15.29 -10.70
C LYS A 16 -19.36 -14.86 -11.88
N PHE A 17 -18.05 -15.00 -11.76
CA PHE A 17 -17.10 -14.71 -12.85
C PHE A 17 -16.62 -15.98 -13.57
N TRP A 18 -17.21 -17.13 -13.26
CA TRP A 18 -17.00 -18.33 -14.05
C TRP A 18 -18.37 -18.76 -14.57
N ASP A 19 -18.70 -18.29 -15.76
CA ASP A 19 -19.79 -18.84 -16.54
C ASP A 19 -19.32 -20.23 -17.01
N GLU A 20 -19.64 -21.27 -16.24
CA GLU A 20 -19.37 -22.69 -16.58
C GLU A 20 -20.05 -23.14 -17.89
N SER A 21 -20.77 -22.25 -18.57
CA SER A 21 -21.45 -22.53 -19.84
C SER A 21 -20.60 -22.27 -21.08
N GLU A 22 -19.41 -21.66 -20.95
CA GLU A 22 -18.47 -21.56 -22.07
C GLU A 22 -17.69 -22.87 -22.20
N GLU A 23 -18.28 -23.80 -22.97
CA GLU A 23 -17.60 -25.00 -23.46
C GLU A 23 -16.28 -24.57 -24.11
N THR A 24 -15.16 -24.84 -23.45
CA THR A 24 -13.82 -24.52 -23.96
C THR A 24 -13.60 -25.35 -25.21
N VAL A 25 -13.99 -24.81 -26.37
CA VAL A 25 -13.71 -25.38 -27.68
C VAL A 25 -12.21 -25.23 -27.91
N TRP A 26 -11.45 -26.24 -27.50
CA TRP A 26 -10.06 -26.35 -27.89
C TRP A 26 -10.01 -26.42 -29.42
N PRO A 27 -9.22 -25.55 -30.09
CA PRO A 27 -9.08 -25.61 -31.53
C PRO A 27 -8.64 -27.04 -31.89
N ASN A 28 -9.45 -27.71 -32.70
CA ASN A 28 -9.17 -29.06 -33.17
C ASN A 28 -7.98 -28.96 -34.12
N VAL A 29 -6.77 -29.00 -33.54
CA VAL A 29 -5.52 -28.89 -34.29
C VAL A 29 -5.45 -30.15 -35.18
N PRO A 30 -5.38 -29.99 -36.51
CA PRO A 30 -5.20 -31.11 -37.42
C PRO A 30 -4.02 -31.95 -36.93
N SER A 31 -4.21 -33.25 -36.78
CA SER A 31 -3.16 -34.16 -36.33
C SER A 31 -1.95 -34.02 -37.25
N THR A 32 -0.93 -33.31 -36.78
CA THR A 32 0.35 -33.21 -37.45
C THR A 32 0.90 -34.63 -37.58
N PRO A 33 1.33 -35.06 -38.79
CA PRO A 33 1.94 -36.37 -38.97
C PRO A 33 3.09 -36.53 -37.97
N PRO A 34 3.26 -37.73 -37.38
CA PRO A 34 4.28 -37.96 -36.38
C PRO A 34 5.65 -37.57 -36.94
N PRO A 35 6.46 -36.80 -36.20
CA PRO A 35 7.80 -36.48 -36.64
C PRO A 35 8.59 -37.78 -36.87
N PRO A 36 9.53 -37.80 -37.83
CA PRO A 36 10.41 -38.95 -38.02
C PRO A 36 11.11 -39.27 -36.68
N PRO A 37 11.37 -40.56 -36.41
CA PRO A 37 12.02 -40.98 -35.18
C PRO A 37 13.34 -40.21 -35.03
N PRO A 38 13.56 -39.53 -33.89
CA PRO A 38 14.78 -38.77 -33.70
C PRO A 38 15.98 -39.71 -33.84
N GLU A 39 16.94 -39.33 -34.68
CA GLU A 39 18.25 -40.00 -34.72
C GLU A 39 18.80 -40.04 -33.30
N VAL A 40 19.19 -41.25 -32.87
CA VAL A 40 19.75 -41.51 -31.54
C VAL A 40 21.14 -40.87 -31.48
N VAL A 41 21.17 -39.56 -31.29
CA VAL A 41 22.37 -38.84 -30.87
C VAL A 41 22.62 -39.29 -29.43
N ALA A 42 23.78 -39.88 -29.18
CA ALA A 42 24.17 -40.38 -27.86
C ALA A 42 23.90 -39.31 -26.78
N PRO A 43 23.33 -39.67 -25.62
CA PRO A 43 23.09 -38.74 -24.52
C PRO A 43 24.38 -38.01 -24.20
N ILE A 44 24.42 -36.71 -24.49
CA ILE A 44 25.49 -35.83 -24.03
C ILE A 44 25.37 -35.86 -22.51
N GLU A 45 26.37 -36.43 -21.84
CA GLU A 45 26.49 -36.42 -20.38
C GLU A 45 26.66 -34.96 -19.94
N HIS A 46 25.52 -34.27 -19.73
CA HIS A 46 25.48 -32.96 -19.16
C HIS A 46 25.85 -33.10 -17.68
N ASP A 47 27.06 -32.68 -17.32
CA ASP A 47 27.55 -32.65 -15.94
C ASP A 47 26.52 -31.91 -15.05
N PRO A 48 25.81 -32.58 -14.11
CA PRO A 48 24.70 -31.98 -13.39
C PRO A 48 25.11 -30.99 -12.27
N CYS A 49 26.38 -30.62 -12.16
CA CYS A 49 26.94 -30.33 -10.83
C CYS A 49 27.18 -28.85 -10.47
N ALA A 50 26.79 -27.85 -11.29
CA ALA A 50 27.13 -26.44 -10.98
C ALA A 50 26.00 -25.40 -11.05
N ASN A 51 24.81 -25.74 -11.59
CA ASN A 51 23.80 -24.70 -11.87
C ASN A 51 22.80 -24.43 -10.73
N PHE A 52 22.63 -25.36 -9.77
CA PHE A 52 21.59 -25.23 -8.73
C PHE A 52 21.86 -24.15 -7.68
N SER A 53 23.11 -23.69 -7.52
CA SER A 53 23.43 -22.63 -6.56
C SER A 53 23.05 -21.24 -7.07
N PHE A 54 23.12 -21.01 -8.39
CA PHE A 54 22.85 -19.70 -8.96
C PHE A 54 21.35 -19.39 -9.00
N ASP A 55 20.54 -20.38 -9.40
CA ASP A 55 19.07 -20.25 -9.41
C ASP A 55 18.51 -19.96 -8.02
N ARG A 56 19.07 -20.61 -6.98
CA ARG A 56 18.65 -20.37 -5.59
C ARG A 56 18.99 -18.96 -5.11
N ILE A 57 20.16 -18.43 -5.47
CA ILE A 57 20.58 -17.07 -5.11
C ILE A 57 19.66 -16.05 -5.78
N ILE A 58 19.35 -16.23 -7.07
CA ILE A 58 18.42 -15.36 -7.79
C ILE A 58 17.02 -15.42 -7.17
N GLU A 59 16.52 -16.60 -6.85
CA GLU A 59 15.20 -16.77 -6.25
C GLU A 59 15.09 -16.06 -4.89
N GLU A 60 16.12 -16.20 -4.05
CA GLU A 60 16.19 -15.54 -2.74
C GLU A 60 16.22 -14.02 -2.87
N GLU A 61 16.99 -13.49 -3.83
CA GLU A 61 17.06 -12.06 -4.11
C GLU A 61 15.71 -11.50 -4.62
N LEU A 62 15.06 -12.21 -5.55
CA LEU A 62 13.76 -11.82 -6.06
C LEU A 62 12.68 -11.85 -4.97
N ARG A 63 12.74 -12.84 -4.08
CA ARG A 63 11.85 -12.94 -2.92
C ARG A 63 12.06 -11.77 -1.97
N ALA A 64 13.30 -11.49 -1.59
CA ALA A 64 13.63 -10.36 -0.72
C ALA A 64 13.17 -9.01 -1.31
N LYS A 65 13.35 -8.81 -2.62
CA LYS A 65 12.84 -7.62 -3.33
C LYS A 65 11.31 -7.51 -3.28
N THR A 66 10.62 -8.64 -3.44
CA THR A 66 9.15 -8.70 -3.39
C THR A 66 8.65 -8.40 -1.99
N ASP A 67 9.23 -9.03 -0.97
CA ASP A 67 8.88 -8.80 0.44
C ASP A 67 9.09 -7.34 0.84
N ALA A 68 10.22 -6.74 0.44
CA ALA A 68 10.48 -5.31 0.68
C ALA A 68 9.49 -4.38 -0.03
N ARG A 69 8.93 -4.79 -1.17
CA ARG A 69 7.86 -4.04 -1.86
C ARG A 69 6.53 -4.20 -1.09
N ILE A 70 6.21 -5.40 -0.64
CA ILE A 70 4.99 -5.68 0.13
C ILE A 70 4.98 -4.86 1.43
N LEU A 71 6.09 -4.82 2.17
CA LEU A 71 6.21 -4.03 3.39
C LEU A 71 5.95 -2.54 3.15
N ARG A 72 6.56 -1.96 2.11
CA ARG A 72 6.32 -0.55 1.75
C ARG A 72 4.88 -0.27 1.34
N VAL A 73 4.24 -1.18 0.61
CA VAL A 73 2.81 -1.04 0.28
C VAL A 73 1.95 -1.12 1.53
N ALA A 74 2.29 -2.01 2.47
CA ALA A 74 1.58 -2.13 3.74
C ALA A 74 1.71 -0.87 4.60
N GLU A 75 2.92 -0.29 4.70
CA GLU A 75 3.16 0.99 5.37
C GLU A 75 2.26 2.11 4.82
N VAL A 76 2.26 2.31 3.50
CA VAL A 76 1.44 3.34 2.84
C VAL A 76 -0.06 3.08 3.04
N ALA A 77 -0.49 1.81 2.97
CA ALA A 77 -1.89 1.45 3.20
C ALA A 77 -2.31 1.77 4.64
N ARG A 78 -1.44 1.50 5.62
CA ARG A 78 -1.69 1.82 7.03
C ARG A 78 -1.73 3.32 7.29
N GLU A 79 -0.78 4.07 6.73
CA GLU A 79 -0.79 5.55 6.78
C GLU A 79 -2.10 6.10 6.20
N HIS A 80 -2.55 5.58 5.06
CA HIS A 80 -3.80 6.01 4.44
C HIS A 80 -5.04 5.71 5.29
N LEU A 81 -5.12 4.52 5.90
CA LEU A 81 -6.27 4.09 6.68
C LEU A 81 -6.34 4.72 8.08
N LEU A 82 -5.19 4.92 8.72
CA LEU A 82 -5.09 5.33 10.12
C LEU A 82 -4.58 6.76 10.29
N GLY A 83 -4.02 7.39 9.26
CA GLY A 83 -3.39 8.72 9.35
C GLY A 83 -4.29 9.79 9.95
N GLU A 84 -5.59 9.78 9.66
CA GLU A 84 -6.55 10.72 10.26
C GLU A 84 -6.64 10.60 11.79
N LEU A 85 -6.37 9.42 12.36
CA LEU A 85 -6.34 9.22 13.82
C LEU A 85 -5.14 9.90 14.49
N TYR A 86 -4.06 10.12 13.74
CA TYR A 86 -2.83 10.74 14.20
C TYR A 86 -2.72 12.22 13.79
N ALA A 87 -3.67 12.75 13.03
CA ALA A 87 -3.62 14.10 12.46
C ALA A 87 -3.51 15.23 13.52
N HIS A 88 -3.88 14.97 14.78
CA HIS A 88 -3.74 15.94 15.88
C HIS A 88 -2.36 15.91 16.56
N LEU A 89 -1.44 15.05 16.12
CA LEU A 89 -0.07 14.91 16.65
C LEU A 89 0.97 15.19 15.53
N PRO A 90 1.03 16.42 14.99
CA PRO A 90 1.81 16.71 13.78
C PRO A 90 3.33 16.72 13.99
N HIS A 91 3.82 16.75 15.24
CA HIS A 91 5.25 16.76 15.56
C HIS A 91 5.77 15.39 16.01
N CYS A 92 4.87 14.45 16.27
CA CYS A 92 5.21 13.09 16.61
C CYS A 92 5.69 12.29 15.38
N GLU A 93 6.71 11.47 15.58
CA GLU A 93 7.12 10.45 14.62
C GLU A 93 6.20 9.22 14.75
N ILE A 94 5.61 8.79 13.63
CA ILE A 94 4.66 7.67 13.58
C ILE A 94 5.29 6.51 12.83
N ASP A 95 5.44 5.35 13.49
CA ASP A 95 5.98 4.14 12.86
C ASP A 95 4.86 3.36 12.13
N TRP A 96 4.82 3.51 10.80
CA TRP A 96 3.91 2.77 9.92
C TRP A 96 4.38 1.34 9.61
N SER A 97 5.59 0.96 10.01
CA SER A 97 6.16 -0.37 9.75
C SER A 97 5.59 -1.47 10.65
N LEU A 98 5.03 -1.12 11.82
CA LEU A 98 4.40 -2.08 12.72
C LEU A 98 3.21 -2.79 12.05
N ASP A 99 3.13 -4.10 12.24
CA ASP A 99 2.09 -4.94 11.62
C ASP A 99 0.75 -4.95 12.36
N ASP A 100 0.69 -4.39 13.59
CA ASP A 100 -0.53 -4.36 14.38
C ASP A 100 -1.59 -3.38 13.82
N GLU A 101 -2.77 -3.89 13.48
CA GLU A 101 -3.84 -3.10 12.87
C GLU A 101 -4.25 -1.89 13.72
N PHE A 102 -4.30 -2.05 15.04
CA PHE A 102 -4.69 -0.99 16.00
C PHE A 102 -3.67 -0.81 17.13
N GLY A 103 -2.38 -0.75 16.80
CA GLY A 103 -1.32 -0.43 17.77
C GLY A 103 -1.08 1.09 17.91
N CYS A 104 -0.61 1.53 19.08
CA CYS A 104 -0.03 2.86 19.23
C CYS A 104 1.34 2.92 18.53
N ARG A 105 1.45 3.84 17.57
CA ARG A 105 2.61 3.97 16.67
C ARG A 105 3.49 5.19 16.96
N VAL A 106 3.26 5.89 18.07
CA VAL A 106 4.01 7.10 18.42
C VAL A 106 5.37 6.72 19.00
N VAL A 107 6.44 6.97 18.24
CA VAL A 107 7.81 6.61 18.62
C VAL A 107 8.23 7.40 19.87
N GLY A 108 8.94 6.75 20.79
CA GLY A 108 9.48 7.38 21.99
C GLY A 108 8.53 7.49 23.19
N MET A 109 7.32 6.93 23.08
CA MET A 109 6.34 6.84 24.16
C MET A 109 6.37 5.46 24.84
N GLU A 110 6.01 5.38 26.13
CA GLU A 110 5.96 4.11 26.88
C GLU A 110 4.87 3.14 26.39
N CYS A 111 3.84 3.66 25.73
CA CYS A 111 2.74 2.89 25.14
C CYS A 111 2.98 2.52 23.66
N TYR A 112 4.17 2.77 23.14
CA TYR A 112 4.56 2.30 21.80
C TYR A 112 4.40 0.77 21.70
N GLU A 113 3.83 0.30 20.58
CA GLU A 113 3.44 -1.12 20.35
C GLU A 113 2.28 -1.64 21.22
N GLU A 114 1.65 -0.81 22.05
CA GLU A 114 0.45 -1.24 22.78
C GLU A 114 -0.73 -1.42 21.81
N SER A 115 -1.33 -2.60 21.80
CA SER A 115 -2.45 -2.98 20.93
C SER A 115 -3.81 -2.66 21.53
N PHE A 116 -4.76 -2.20 20.71
CA PHE A 116 -6.13 -1.87 21.10
C PHE A 116 -7.17 -2.76 20.41
N GLU A 117 -8.37 -2.88 20.98
CA GLU A 117 -9.44 -3.72 20.42
C GLU A 117 -10.04 -3.14 19.13
N GLY A 118 -9.85 -1.85 18.86
CA GLY A 118 -10.31 -1.23 17.63
C GLY A 118 -9.94 0.25 17.50
N THR A 119 -10.35 0.84 16.37
CA THR A 119 -10.07 2.25 16.02
C THR A 119 -10.60 3.26 17.03
N THR A 120 -11.73 2.96 17.69
CA THR A 120 -12.33 3.87 18.69
C THR A 120 -11.47 3.95 19.95
N ASP A 121 -10.94 2.83 20.42
CA ASP A 121 -10.11 2.78 21.62
C ASP A 121 -8.74 3.39 21.35
N LEU A 122 -8.15 3.08 20.20
CA LEU A 122 -6.92 3.72 19.74
C LEU A 122 -7.10 5.25 19.65
N ARG A 123 -8.21 5.74 19.07
CA ARG A 123 -8.49 7.18 19.00
C ARG A 123 -8.57 7.81 20.39
N CYS A 124 -9.32 7.20 21.31
CA CYS A 124 -9.43 7.69 22.69
C CYS A 124 -8.06 7.73 23.38
N HIS A 125 -7.25 6.70 23.16
CA HIS A 125 -5.88 6.60 23.67
C HIS A 125 -4.97 7.71 23.13
N LEU A 126 -4.97 7.96 21.82
CA LEU A 126 -4.16 9.01 21.18
C LEU A 126 -4.58 10.43 21.60
N GLN A 127 -5.81 10.61 22.09
CA GLN A 127 -6.32 11.88 22.61
C GLN A 127 -6.02 12.08 24.11
N THR A 128 -5.32 11.15 24.75
CA THR A 128 -4.89 11.30 26.14
C THR A 128 -3.90 12.46 26.31
N ALA A 129 -3.88 13.05 27.52
CA ALA A 129 -2.98 14.15 27.84
C ALA A 129 -1.49 13.78 27.70
N ALA A 130 -1.14 12.50 27.80
CA ALA A 130 0.24 12.02 27.62
C ALA A 130 0.75 12.28 26.19
N HIS A 131 -0.04 11.91 25.18
CA HIS A 131 0.29 12.12 23.77
C HIS A 131 0.35 13.60 23.40
N VAL A 132 -0.65 14.37 23.82
CA VAL A 132 -0.69 15.82 23.56
C VAL A 132 0.50 16.53 24.21
N LYS A 133 0.90 16.13 25.42
CA LYS A 133 2.08 16.68 26.09
C LYS A 133 3.37 16.30 25.37
N HIS A 134 3.47 15.06 24.89
CA HIS A 134 4.64 14.60 24.13
C HIS A 134 4.80 15.36 22.81
N ASP A 135 3.72 15.48 22.02
CA ASP A 135 3.71 16.29 20.79
C ASP A 135 4.12 17.74 21.07
N ALA A 136 3.57 18.34 22.14
CA ALA A 136 3.93 19.69 22.54
C ALA A 136 5.42 19.80 22.89
N LEU A 137 6.00 18.84 23.62
CA LEU A 137 7.43 18.84 23.94
C LEU A 137 8.31 18.77 22.69
N LEU A 138 7.95 17.91 21.72
CA LEU A 138 8.64 17.84 20.43
C LEU A 138 8.50 19.17 19.67
N ALA A 139 7.32 19.78 19.67
CA ALA A 139 7.10 21.09 19.05
C ALA A 139 7.99 22.19 19.67
N TRP A 140 8.20 22.16 20.99
CA TRP A 140 9.11 23.09 21.67
C TRP A 140 10.56 22.87 21.24
N GLU A 141 11.03 21.63 21.17
CA GLU A 141 12.40 21.30 20.74
C GLU A 141 12.68 21.75 19.29
N TRP A 142 11.67 21.65 18.42
CA TRP A 142 11.76 22.13 17.04
C TRP A 142 11.88 23.65 16.95
N VAL A 143 11.17 24.40 17.79
CA VAL A 143 11.25 25.87 17.84
C VAL A 143 12.54 26.34 18.52
N GLU A 144 12.97 25.64 19.57
CA GLU A 144 14.17 25.93 20.35
C GLU A 144 15.45 25.32 19.78
N SER A 145 15.40 24.79 18.55
CA SER A 145 16.57 24.62 17.73
C SER A 145 16.78 25.91 16.93
N PRO A 146 17.30 27.02 17.54
CA PRO A 146 17.73 28.14 16.73
C PRO A 146 18.75 27.56 15.79
N SER A 147 18.51 27.79 14.50
CA SER A 147 19.45 27.52 13.41
C SER A 147 20.82 28.07 13.82
N SER A 148 21.55 27.24 14.55
CA SER A 148 22.96 27.38 14.87
C SER A 148 23.74 26.79 13.71
N SER A 149 23.13 26.82 12.52
CA SER A 149 23.85 26.75 11.28
C SER A 149 24.69 28.02 11.26
N PRO A 150 26.03 27.92 11.38
CA PRO A 150 26.89 29.06 11.14
C PRO A 150 26.55 29.52 9.73
N GLN A 151 25.85 30.64 9.64
CA GLN A 151 25.47 31.28 8.39
C GLN A 151 26.69 31.17 7.47
N PRO A 152 26.63 30.42 6.35
CA PRO A 152 27.76 30.31 5.46
C PRO A 152 28.07 31.73 5.06
N SER A 153 29.24 32.20 5.48
CA SER A 153 29.70 33.53 5.15
C SER A 153 29.63 33.62 3.64
N HIS A 154 28.70 34.41 3.13
CA HIS A 154 28.58 34.75 1.73
C HIS A 154 29.87 35.45 1.34
N SER A 155 30.89 34.66 1.02
CA SER A 155 32.10 35.13 0.36
C SER A 155 31.68 35.51 -1.05
N LEU A 156 31.18 36.74 -1.17
CA LEU A 156 31.25 37.53 -2.38
C LEU A 156 32.65 37.37 -2.97
N HIS A 157 32.74 37.07 -4.26
CA HIS A 157 33.94 36.82 -5.05
C HIS A 157 34.54 35.41 -4.98
N GLN A 158 34.07 34.51 -5.85
CA GLN A 158 34.96 33.96 -6.89
C GLN A 158 34.19 33.88 -8.22
N SER A 159 34.70 34.59 -9.22
CA SER A 159 34.24 34.53 -10.60
C SER A 159 34.43 33.12 -11.16
N PRO A 160 33.54 32.62 -12.04
CA PRO A 160 33.71 31.31 -12.66
C PRO A 160 34.98 31.32 -13.50
N THR A 161 35.98 30.56 -13.08
CA THR A 161 37.11 30.25 -13.95
C THR A 161 36.60 29.22 -14.95
N SER A 162 36.49 29.66 -16.21
CA SER A 162 36.30 28.79 -17.37
C SER A 162 37.40 27.73 -17.38
N ILE A 163 37.04 26.47 -17.12
CA ILE A 163 37.93 25.32 -17.33
C ILE A 163 37.25 24.39 -18.32
N ALA A 164 37.87 24.41 -19.51
CA ALA A 164 37.96 23.45 -20.60
C ALA A 164 36.95 22.28 -20.74
N PRO A 165 36.55 21.94 -21.99
CA PRO A 165 35.83 20.72 -22.29
C PRO A 165 36.71 19.48 -22.00
N ALA A 166 36.22 18.59 -21.15
CA ALA A 166 36.76 17.25 -20.95
C ALA A 166 36.30 16.33 -22.11
N PRO A 167 37.14 15.37 -22.51
CA PRO A 167 36.86 14.47 -23.63
C PRO A 167 35.69 13.53 -23.33
N GLU A 168 34.85 13.38 -24.34
CA GLU A 168 33.67 12.52 -24.40
C GLU A 168 34.07 11.06 -24.15
N THR A 169 33.79 10.56 -22.95
CA THR A 169 33.69 9.11 -22.73
C THR A 169 32.25 8.71 -23.01
N ASP A 170 32.04 8.03 -24.15
CA ASP A 170 30.86 7.24 -24.46
C ASP A 170 30.64 6.22 -23.34
N PHE A 171 29.91 6.63 -22.30
CA PHE A 171 29.33 5.72 -21.34
C PHE A 171 27.96 5.36 -21.90
N VAL A 172 27.85 4.13 -22.41
CA VAL A 172 26.57 3.50 -22.73
C VAL A 172 25.83 3.34 -21.40
N VAL A 173 25.09 4.37 -21.00
CA VAL A 173 24.04 4.26 -20.01
C VAL A 173 22.99 3.39 -20.67
N VAL A 174 22.96 2.12 -20.30
CA VAL A 174 21.78 1.28 -20.52
C VAL A 174 20.71 1.88 -19.61
N GLU A 175 19.88 2.76 -20.18
CA GLU A 175 18.67 3.26 -19.55
C GLU A 175 17.74 2.07 -19.28
N VAL A 176 17.83 1.49 -18.09
CA VAL A 176 16.81 0.61 -17.51
C VAL A 176 15.94 1.48 -16.59
N ASP A 177 15.25 2.45 -17.18
CA ASP A 177 14.37 3.35 -16.43
C ASP A 177 13.12 3.69 -17.27
N GLY A 178 12.31 2.66 -17.55
CA GLY A 178 11.19 2.77 -18.49
C GLY A 178 9.97 1.90 -18.21
N GLU A 179 9.75 1.42 -16.98
CA GLU A 179 8.56 0.58 -16.67
C GLU A 179 7.92 0.85 -15.28
N LEU A 180 7.77 2.10 -14.85
CA LEU A 180 7.06 2.41 -13.59
C LEU A 180 5.96 3.50 -13.68
N GLU A 181 5.49 3.86 -14.88
CA GLU A 181 4.40 4.86 -15.04
C GLU A 181 3.21 4.43 -15.90
N ALA A 182 2.97 3.13 -16.11
CA ALA A 182 1.84 2.66 -16.93
C ALA A 182 0.61 2.11 -16.15
N GLU A 183 0.65 2.01 -14.81
CA GLU A 183 -0.43 1.32 -14.05
C GLU A 183 -1.41 2.25 -13.30
N ARG A 184 -1.33 3.58 -13.44
CA ARG A 184 -2.25 4.52 -12.75
C ARG A 184 -3.43 5.05 -13.58
N ALA A 185 -3.68 4.52 -14.78
CA ALA A 185 -4.69 5.10 -15.69
C ALA A 185 -5.98 4.29 -15.91
N ILE A 186 -6.16 3.12 -15.26
CA ILE A 186 -7.30 2.24 -15.59
C ILE A 186 -8.49 2.27 -14.61
N ASP A 187 -8.49 3.12 -13.57
CA ASP A 187 -9.59 3.13 -12.59
C ASP A 187 -10.28 4.49 -12.39
N ALA A 188 -10.57 5.18 -13.49
CA ALA A 188 -11.40 6.39 -13.48
C ALA A 188 -12.55 6.38 -14.50
N SER A 189 -12.93 5.21 -15.04
CA SER A 189 -13.93 5.11 -16.11
C SER A 189 -15.23 4.37 -15.75
N GLN A 190 -15.62 4.29 -14.47
CA GLN A 190 -16.92 3.71 -14.08
C GLN A 190 -17.82 4.66 -13.27
N SER A 191 -17.90 5.95 -13.62
CA SER A 191 -18.89 6.84 -13.02
C SER A 191 -19.52 7.79 -14.03
N ALA A 192 -20.30 7.25 -14.99
CA ALA A 192 -21.15 8.07 -15.86
C ALA A 192 -22.23 7.30 -16.66
N VAL A 193 -22.97 6.34 -16.08
CA VAL A 193 -24.25 5.84 -16.66
C VAL A 193 -25.00 5.11 -15.53
N ALA A 194 -26.28 5.28 -15.26
CA ALA A 194 -27.35 6.01 -15.89
C ALA A 194 -28.34 6.43 -14.79
N ALA A 195 -28.89 7.63 -14.92
CA ALA A 195 -30.19 7.94 -14.36
C ALA A 195 -31.25 7.01 -14.96
N GLU A 196 -32.39 6.91 -14.27
CA GLU A 196 -33.65 6.33 -14.77
C GLU A 196 -33.86 4.84 -14.46
N SER A 197 -34.24 4.55 -13.22
CA SER A 197 -35.13 3.43 -12.95
C SER A 197 -36.12 3.85 -11.87
N GLY A 198 -37.35 4.14 -12.30
CA GLY A 198 -38.49 4.40 -11.43
C GLY A 198 -38.77 3.18 -10.55
N ILE A 199 -38.65 3.36 -9.24
CA ILE A 199 -39.07 2.38 -8.24
C ILE A 199 -40.38 2.88 -7.61
N PRO A 200 -41.44 2.06 -7.55
CA PRO A 200 -42.70 2.44 -6.94
C PRO A 200 -42.55 2.56 -5.41
N VAL A 201 -43.04 3.68 -4.88
CA VAL A 201 -43.14 3.98 -3.45
C VAL A 201 -44.13 3.02 -2.79
N LEU A 202 -43.63 2.06 -2.01
CA LEU A 202 -44.44 1.29 -1.08
C LEU A 202 -44.45 2.01 0.28
N ASN A 203 -45.57 2.68 0.57
CA ASN A 203 -45.89 3.26 1.87
C ASN A 203 -46.06 2.14 2.91
N ALA A 204 -45.07 1.98 3.79
CA ALA A 204 -45.20 1.17 4.99
C ALA A 204 -45.60 2.07 6.17
N THR A 205 -46.89 2.08 6.51
CA THR A 205 -47.42 2.69 7.74
C THR A 205 -47.08 1.81 8.93
N SER A 206 -46.09 2.20 9.73
CA SER A 206 -45.80 1.58 11.03
C SER A 206 -46.66 2.20 12.12
N LYS A 207 -47.52 1.37 12.73
CA LYS A 207 -48.28 1.68 13.96
C LYS A 207 -47.35 1.66 15.17
N THR A 208 -47.18 2.81 15.82
CA THR A 208 -46.47 2.92 17.11
C THR A 208 -47.45 2.68 18.25
N THR A 209 -47.25 1.60 19.01
CA THR A 209 -48.02 1.29 20.23
C THR A 209 -47.26 1.80 21.44
N THR A 210 -47.73 2.89 22.03
CA THR A 210 -47.18 3.49 23.26
C THR A 210 -47.72 2.71 24.47
N LYS A 211 -46.84 2.06 25.23
CA LYS A 211 -47.19 1.39 26.50
C LYS A 211 -46.80 2.29 27.68
N THR A 212 -47.80 2.96 28.24
CA THR A 212 -47.71 3.72 29.49
C THR A 212 -47.59 2.75 30.67
N MET A 213 -46.56 2.91 31.51
CA MET A 213 -46.50 2.25 32.83
C MET A 213 -47.06 3.20 33.90
N PRO A 214 -47.88 2.69 34.84
CA PRO A 214 -48.29 3.45 36.01
C PRO A 214 -47.20 3.43 37.09
N VAL A 215 -47.19 4.52 37.86
CA VAL A 215 -46.38 4.81 39.05
C VAL A 215 -46.73 3.88 40.21
#